data_AF-A0A921HRP1-F1
#
_entry.id   AF-A0A921HRP1-F1
#
_cell.length_a   1.000
_cell.length_b   1.000
_cell.length_c   1.000
_cell.angle_alpha   90.00
_cell.angle_beta   90.00
_cell.angle_gamma   90.00
#
_symmetry.space_group_name_H-M   'P 1'
#
loop_
_entity.id
_entity.type
_entity.pdbx_description
1 polymer ?
#
loop_
_entity_poly.entity_id
_entity_poly.type
_entity_poly.pdbx_seq_one_letter_code
_entity_poly.pdbx_strand_id
1 'polypeptide(L)'
;KAQFGGQRFGEMEVWALEAYGAAYTLQEILTYKSDDIVGRVKTYEAIVKGESIPKPGVPESFRVLVKELQALGLDMKVLDSHKKEIELRDMDEDEDTVSIDALSKFAKQQEQKRAEEEAKKLEASKDSAESTSTKSEN
;
A
#
# COMPACT_ATOMS: atom_id res chain seq x y z
N LYS A 1 -21.12 31.72 13.79
CA LYS A 1 -19.87 31.07 14.22
C LYS A 1 -19.62 29.95 13.23
N ALA A 2 -18.61 30.04 12.37
CA ALA A 2 -18.40 29.09 11.28
C ALA A 2 -18.28 27.66 11.83
N GLN A 3 -19.04 26.75 11.24
CA GLN A 3 -19.11 25.32 11.57
C GLN A 3 -17.76 24.67 11.24
N PHE A 4 -17.14 24.02 12.23
CA PHE A 4 -15.95 23.12 12.15
C PHE A 4 -15.20 23.05 10.80
N GLY A 5 -14.57 24.16 10.40
CA GLY A 5 -13.72 24.21 9.20
C GLY A 5 -12.25 23.94 9.52
N GLY A 6 -11.47 23.59 8.49
CA GLY A 6 -10.02 23.47 8.60
C GLY A 6 -9.33 24.83 8.80
N GLN A 7 -8.17 24.82 9.44
CA GLN A 7 -7.30 26.00 9.54
C GLN A 7 -6.49 26.14 8.25
N ARG A 8 -6.36 27.37 7.74
CA ARG A 8 -5.46 27.64 6.62
C ARG A 8 -4.02 27.53 7.09
N PHE A 9 -3.25 26.72 6.38
CA PHE A 9 -1.80 26.66 6.46
C PHE A 9 -1.25 27.39 5.23
N GLY A 10 -0.58 28.53 5.43
CA GLY A 10 -0.13 29.43 4.37
C GLY A 10 1.38 29.33 4.11
N GLU A 11 1.84 30.19 3.19
CA GLU A 11 3.24 30.21 2.74
C GLU A 11 4.22 30.52 3.88
N MET A 12 3.85 31.39 4.82
CA MET A 12 4.71 31.73 5.96
C MET A 12 4.89 30.52 6.90
N GLU A 13 3.84 29.74 7.12
CA GLU A 13 3.93 28.53 7.93
C GLU A 13 4.70 27.42 7.21
N VAL A 14 4.60 27.34 5.88
CA VAL A 14 5.44 26.44 5.06
C VAL A 14 6.92 26.80 5.23
N TRP A 15 7.29 28.08 5.10
CA TRP A 15 8.67 28.51 5.30
C TRP A 15 9.20 28.18 6.68
N ALA A 16 8.36 28.29 7.72
CA ALA A 16 8.75 27.93 9.08
C ALA A 16 9.09 26.43 9.19
N LEU A 17 8.29 25.55 8.59
CA LEU A 17 8.56 24.10 8.62
C LEU A 17 9.76 23.71 7.75
N GLU A 18 9.93 24.36 6.60
CA GLU A 18 11.09 24.16 5.73
C GLU A 18 12.39 24.56 6.43
N ALA A 19 12.42 25.71 7.10
CA ALA A 19 13.58 26.17 7.86
C ALA A 19 13.92 25.23 9.03
N TYR A 20 12.91 24.58 9.62
CA TYR A 20 13.10 23.58 10.66
C TYR A 20 13.58 22.22 10.11
N GLY A 21 13.49 21.99 8.80
CA GLY A 21 13.78 20.69 8.19
C GLY A 21 12.70 19.64 8.45
N ALA A 22 11.47 20.05 8.78
CA ALA A 22 10.36 19.16 9.10
C ALA A 22 9.65 18.63 7.83
N ALA A 23 10.41 17.96 6.95
CA ALA A 23 9.93 17.52 5.63
C ALA A 23 8.68 16.61 5.72
N TYR A 24 8.69 15.62 6.61
CA TYR A 24 7.55 14.71 6.80
C TYR A 24 6.31 15.41 7.32
N THR A 25 6.46 16.38 8.23
CA THR A 25 5.34 17.15 8.76
C THR A 25 4.74 18.06 7.70
N LEU A 26 5.57 18.70 6.89
CA LEU A 26 5.11 19.52 5.76
C LEU A 26 4.37 18.65 4.74
N GLN A 27 4.93 17.49 4.39
CA GLN A 27 4.28 16.53 3.50
C GLN A 27 2.92 16.10 4.04
N GLU A 28 2.83 15.73 5.32
CA GLU A 28 1.57 15.32 5.95
C GLU A 28 0.49 16.41 5.90
N ILE A 29 0.89 17.68 6.07
CA ILE A 29 -0.02 18.83 5.97
C ILE A 29 -0.51 19.02 4.53
N LEU A 30 0.37 18.89 3.54
CA LEU A 30 0.07 19.11 2.12
C LEU A 30 -0.63 17.92 1.43
N THR A 31 -0.57 16.72 2.01
CA THR A 31 -1.18 15.50 1.46
C THR A 31 -2.34 15.02 2.33
N TYR A 32 -2.06 14.18 3.34
CA TYR A 32 -3.06 13.46 4.13
C TYR A 32 -4.11 14.37 4.79
N LYS A 33 -3.70 15.58 5.18
CA LYS A 33 -4.56 16.53 5.91
C LYS A 33 -5.33 17.51 5.01
N SER A 34 -4.95 17.66 3.74
CA SER A 34 -5.55 18.67 2.85
C SER A 34 -6.17 18.08 1.59
N ASP A 35 -5.39 17.37 0.77
CA ASP A 35 -5.69 17.27 -0.66
C ASP A 35 -5.50 15.87 -1.28
N ASP A 36 -4.97 14.89 -0.54
CA ASP A 36 -4.91 13.49 -1.00
C ASP A 36 -6.23 12.76 -0.67
N ILE A 37 -7.09 12.55 -1.68
CA ILE A 37 -8.42 11.94 -1.49
C ILE A 37 -8.31 10.49 -1.00
N VAL A 38 -7.47 9.68 -1.66
CA VAL A 38 -7.32 8.25 -1.37
C VAL A 38 -6.50 8.06 -0.10
N GLY A 39 -5.39 8.79 0.03
CA GLY A 39 -4.49 8.72 1.18
C GLY A 39 -5.15 9.16 2.47
N ARG A 40 -6.05 10.15 2.47
CA ARG A 40 -6.76 10.58 3.68
C ARG A 40 -7.66 9.47 4.25
N VAL A 41 -8.36 8.73 3.41
CA VAL A 41 -9.23 7.62 3.85
C VAL A 41 -8.39 6.46 4.39
N LYS A 42 -7.35 6.06 3.64
CA LYS A 42 -6.44 4.99 4.10
C LYS A 42 -5.73 5.36 5.41
N THR A 43 -5.33 6.63 5.56
CA THR A 43 -4.71 7.14 6.79
C THR A 43 -5.68 7.09 7.96
N TYR A 44 -6.96 7.46 7.74
CA TYR A 44 -7.97 7.33 8.78
C TYR A 44 -8.14 5.87 9.24
N GLU A 45 -8.23 4.94 8.29
CA GLU A 45 -8.31 3.51 8.61
C GLU A 45 -7.07 3.01 9.38
N ALA A 46 -5.87 3.39 8.93
CA ALA A 46 -4.62 3.02 9.60
C ALA A 46 -4.57 3.54 11.04
N ILE A 47 -4.99 4.78 11.28
CA ILE A 47 -5.07 5.37 12.62
C ILE A 47 -6.06 4.59 13.51
N VAL A 48 -7.23 4.22 12.98
CA VAL A 48 -8.24 3.46 13.73
C VAL A 48 -7.76 2.04 14.05
N LYS A 49 -7.01 1.41 13.12
CA LYS A 49 -6.46 0.06 13.29
C LYS A 49 -5.15 0.02 14.09
N GLY A 50 -4.50 1.17 14.31
CA GLY A 50 -3.17 1.25 14.91
C GLY A 50 -2.06 0.73 13.99
N GLU A 51 -2.29 0.73 12.68
CA GLU A 51 -1.34 0.29 11.66
C GLU A 51 -0.44 1.46 11.21
N SER A 52 0.65 1.15 10.51
CA SER A 52 1.51 2.18 9.92
C SER A 52 0.77 2.96 8.84
N ILE A 53 0.91 4.30 8.86
CA ILE A 53 0.34 5.19 7.85
C ILE A 53 0.98 4.86 6.48
N PRO A 54 0.18 4.59 5.43
CA PRO A 54 0.67 4.29 4.08
C PRO A 54 1.34 5.51 3.46
N LYS A 55 2.14 5.37 2.40
CA LYS A 55 2.81 6.52 1.78
C LYS A 55 1.80 7.46 1.10
N PRO A 56 2.09 8.77 1.06
CA PRO A 56 1.16 9.73 0.46
C PRO A 56 1.26 9.68 -1.07
N GLY A 57 0.13 9.87 -1.73
CA GLY A 57 0.05 9.96 -3.18
C GLY A 57 0.31 11.36 -3.72
N VAL A 58 -0.06 11.57 -4.98
CA VAL A 58 -0.01 12.87 -5.64
C VAL A 58 -1.23 13.71 -5.24
N PRO A 59 -1.07 14.96 -4.76
CA PRO A 59 -2.19 15.84 -4.47
C PRO A 59 -3.08 16.13 -5.69
N GLU A 60 -4.39 16.23 -5.48
CA GLU A 60 -5.33 16.56 -6.55
C GLU A 60 -5.12 17.96 -7.12
N SER A 61 -4.71 18.92 -6.30
CA SER A 61 -4.33 20.27 -6.73
C SER A 61 -3.24 20.26 -7.80
N PHE A 62 -2.28 19.33 -7.72
CA PHE A 62 -1.27 19.17 -8.75
C PHE A 62 -1.86 18.60 -10.05
N ARG A 63 -2.78 17.64 -9.95
CA ARG A 63 -3.50 17.10 -11.13
C ARG A 63 -4.33 18.16 -11.81
N VAL A 64 -5.04 18.97 -11.05
CA VAL A 64 -5.82 20.12 -11.55
C VAL A 64 -4.89 21.11 -12.22
N LEU A 65 -3.76 21.47 -11.61
CA LEU A 65 -2.76 22.36 -12.20
C LEU A 65 -2.28 21.85 -13.57
N VAL A 66 -1.95 20.56 -13.69
CA VAL A 66 -1.55 19.95 -14.97
C VAL A 66 -2.66 20.08 -16.01
N LYS A 67 -3.92 19.84 -15.63
CA LYS A 67 -5.07 19.95 -16.53
C LYS A 67 -5.35 21.40 -16.93
N GLU A 68 -5.17 22.36 -16.04
CA GLU A 68 -5.31 23.78 -16.33
C GLU A 68 -4.24 24.27 -17.32
N LEU A 69 -2.99 23.84 -17.16
CA LEU A 69 -1.92 24.14 -18.11
C LEU A 69 -2.17 23.48 -19.48
N GLN A 70 -2.67 22.23 -19.50
CA GLN A 70 -3.09 21.55 -20.73
C GLN A 70 -4.23 22.28 -21.43
N ALA A 71 -5.19 22.84 -20.68
CA ALA A 71 -6.30 23.63 -21.23
C ALA A 71 -5.83 24.94 -21.89
N LEU A 72 -4.69 25.49 -21.47
CA LEU A 72 -4.04 26.64 -22.10
C LEU A 72 -3.25 26.27 -23.37
N GLY A 73 -3.18 24.99 -23.74
CA GLY A 73 -2.42 24.50 -24.89
C GLY A 73 -0.94 24.22 -24.59
N LEU A 74 -0.55 24.14 -23.32
CA LEU A 74 0.80 23.75 -22.90
C LEU A 74 0.87 22.22 -22.72
N ASP A 75 1.83 21.58 -23.38
CA ASP A 75 2.08 20.13 -23.21
C ASP A 75 2.98 19.91 -21.98
N MET A 76 2.36 19.61 -20.84
CA MET A 76 3.05 19.27 -19.60
C MET A 76 3.08 17.75 -19.41
N LYS A 77 4.28 17.20 -19.30
CA LYS A 77 4.53 15.76 -19.12
C LYS A 77 5.38 15.51 -17.89
N VAL A 78 5.00 14.53 -17.09
CA VAL A 78 5.81 14.05 -15.97
C VAL A 78 6.67 12.90 -16.50
N LEU A 79 7.98 13.00 -16.30
CA LEU A 79 8.95 12.04 -16.79
C LEU A 79 9.60 11.31 -15.62
N ASP A 80 9.77 10.01 -15.76
CA ASP A 80 10.62 9.21 -14.88
C ASP A 80 12.12 9.50 -15.15
N SER A 81 12.98 9.00 -14.26
CA SER A 81 14.42 8.84 -14.42
C SER A 81 14.86 8.30 -15.80
N HIS A 82 14.06 7.43 -16.41
CA HIS A 82 14.30 6.88 -17.76
C HIS A 82 13.72 7.72 -18.91
N LYS A 83 13.27 8.96 -18.65
CA LYS A 83 12.59 9.85 -19.62
C LYS A 83 11.33 9.24 -20.24
N LYS A 84 10.70 8.29 -19.55
CA LYS A 84 9.40 7.75 -19.93
C LYS A 84 8.32 8.62 -19.30
N GLU A 85 7.27 8.87 -20.06
CA GLU A 85 6.09 9.58 -19.57
C GLU A 85 5.36 8.70 -18.54
N ILE A 86 5.08 9.29 -17.38
CA ILE A 86 4.27 8.67 -16.33
C ILE A 86 2.89 9.31 -16.40
N GLU A 87 1.84 8.49 -16.52
CA GLU A 87 0.49 8.99 -16.34
C GLU A 87 0.23 9.22 -14.85
N LEU A 88 -0.16 10.45 -14.46
CA LEU A 88 -0.43 10.79 -13.05
C LEU A 88 -1.54 9.94 -12.42
N ARG A 89 -2.34 9.25 -13.25
CA ARG A 89 -3.41 8.35 -12.82
C ARG A 89 -2.86 7.04 -12.23
N ASP A 90 -1.70 6.59 -12.72
CA ASP A 90 -1.11 5.30 -12.31
C ASP A 90 -0.43 5.39 -10.92
N MET A 91 -0.17 6.62 -10.44
CA MET A 91 0.51 6.83 -9.15
C MET A 91 -0.34 6.51 -7.91
N ASP A 92 -1.66 6.31 -8.06
CA ASP A 92 -2.54 5.93 -6.94
C ASP A 92 -2.69 4.40 -6.79
N GLU A 93 -2.34 3.64 -7.83
CA GLU A 93 -2.54 2.20 -7.91
C GLU A 93 -1.32 1.41 -7.39
N ASP A 94 -0.13 2.01 -7.40
CA ASP A 94 1.12 1.38 -6.97
C ASP A 94 1.41 1.53 -5.46
N GLU A 95 0.50 1.04 -4.63
CA GLU A 95 0.90 0.49 -3.32
C GLU A 95 0.04 -0.73 -3.05
N ASP A 96 0.45 -1.86 -3.65
CA ASP A 96 0.13 -3.20 -3.14
C ASP A 96 0.52 -3.22 -1.66
N THR A 97 -0.41 -2.79 -0.80
CA THR A 97 -0.37 -3.11 0.62
C THR A 97 -0.39 -4.63 0.68
N VAL A 98 0.78 -5.24 0.81
CA VAL A 98 0.91 -6.63 1.19
C VAL A 98 0.34 -6.68 2.60
N SER A 99 -0.98 -6.83 2.68
CA SER A 99 -1.69 -6.86 3.94
C SER A 99 -1.06 -7.98 4.75
N ILE A 100 -0.59 -7.67 5.95
CA ILE A 100 -0.02 -8.65 6.88
C ILE A 100 -0.98 -9.83 7.05
N ASP A 101 -2.29 -9.58 6.90
CA ASP A 101 -3.34 -10.59 6.88
C ASP A 101 -3.21 -11.57 5.68
N ALA A 102 -2.89 -11.09 4.48
CA ALA A 102 -2.64 -11.93 3.30
C ALA A 102 -1.36 -12.78 3.45
N LEU A 103 -0.30 -12.21 4.04
CA LEU A 103 0.94 -12.95 4.32
C LEU A 103 0.71 -14.03 5.39
N SER A 104 -0.09 -13.72 6.42
CA SER A 104 -0.46 -14.68 7.48
C SER A 104 -1.36 -15.80 6.97
N LYS A 105 -2.28 -15.50 6.04
CA LYS A 105 -3.14 -16.49 5.37
C LYS A 105 -2.33 -17.40 4.47
N PHE A 106 -1.37 -16.84 3.73
CA PHE A 106 -0.44 -17.64 2.92
C PHE A 106 0.44 -18.54 3.79
N ALA A 107 0.96 -18.03 4.91
CA ALA A 107 1.76 -18.82 5.86
C ALA A 107 0.95 -19.98 6.45
N LYS A 108 -0.28 -19.73 6.91
CA LYS A 108 -1.19 -20.79 7.41
C LYS A 108 -1.56 -21.81 6.33
N GLN A 109 -1.79 -21.37 5.09
CA GLN A 109 -2.05 -22.29 3.98
C GLN A 109 -0.82 -23.15 3.63
N GLN A 110 0.39 -22.62 3.75
CA GLN A 110 1.61 -23.41 3.53
C GLN A 110 1.84 -24.41 4.66
N GLU A 111 1.59 -24.04 5.92
CA GLU A 111 1.67 -24.96 7.06
C GLU A 111 0.64 -26.08 6.96
N GLN A 112 -0.60 -25.78 6.60
CA GLN A 112 -1.65 -26.78 6.39
C GLN A 112 -1.30 -27.72 5.23
N LYS A 113 -0.79 -27.21 4.11
CA LYS A 113 -0.35 -28.04 2.98
C LYS A 113 0.82 -28.95 3.36
N ARG A 114 1.79 -28.45 4.13
CA ARG A 114 2.92 -29.26 4.62
C ARG A 114 2.46 -30.34 5.60
N ALA A 115 1.54 -30.03 6.50
CA ALA A 115 0.96 -30.99 7.43
C ALA A 115 0.14 -32.07 6.72
N GLU A 116 -0.64 -31.70 5.68
CA GLU A 116 -1.38 -32.65 4.84
C GLU A 116 -0.43 -33.53 4.01
N GLU A 117 0.67 -32.98 3.51
CA GLU A 117 1.67 -33.72 2.75
C GLU A 117 2.46 -34.68 3.65
N GLU A 118 2.80 -34.28 4.88
CA GLU A 118 3.39 -35.14 5.91
C GLU A 118 2.43 -36.26 6.35
N ALA A 119 1.14 -35.95 6.52
CA ALA A 119 0.12 -36.96 6.83
C ALA A 119 -0.04 -37.96 5.69
N LYS A 120 -0.06 -37.51 4.43
CA LYS A 120 -0.07 -38.39 3.25
C LYS A 120 1.20 -39.23 3.13
N LYS A 121 2.37 -38.68 3.52
CA LYS A 121 3.63 -39.45 3.56
C LYS A 121 3.61 -40.51 4.65
N LEU A 122 3.03 -40.21 5.82
CA LEU A 122 2.84 -41.17 6.90
C LEU A 122 1.83 -42.27 6.52
N GLU A 123 0.74 -41.94 5.83
CA GLU A 123 -0.20 -42.95 5.33
C GLU A 123 0.40 -43.81 4.22
N ALA A 124 1.13 -43.23 3.26
CA ALA A 124 1.85 -43.99 2.25
C ALA A 124 2.95 -44.90 2.85
N SER A 125 3.57 -44.50 3.97
CA SER A 125 4.52 -45.33 4.70
C SER A 125 3.83 -46.50 5.43
N LYS A 126 2.58 -46.32 5.87
CA LYS A 126 1.79 -47.39 6.50
C LYS A 126 1.27 -48.40 5.48
N ASP A 127 0.80 -47.95 4.31
CA ASP A 127 0.42 -48.84 3.21
C ASP A 127 1.59 -49.69 2.70
N SER A 128 2.82 -49.13 2.73
CA SER A 128 4.02 -49.89 2.36
C SER A 128 4.38 -50.98 3.38
N ALA A 129 4.06 -50.80 4.67
CA ALA A 129 4.33 -51.79 5.73
C ALA A 129 3.32 -52.95 5.74
N GLU A 130 2.07 -52.70 5.34
CA GLU A 130 1.01 -53.73 5.29
C GLU A 130 1.14 -54.65 4.06
N SER A 131 1.84 -54.20 3.00
CA SER A 131 2.15 -55.04 1.82
C SER A 131 3.33 -56.01 2.01
N THR A 132 4.17 -55.81 3.03
CA THR A 132 5.33 -56.70 3.32
C THR A 132 5.01 -57.85 4.27
N SER A 133 3.86 -57.87 4.95
CA SER A 133 3.48 -58.96 5.88
C SER A 133 2.67 -60.08 5.22
N THR A 134 2.18 -59.93 3.98
CA THR A 134 1.31 -60.91 3.31
C THR A 134 2.00 -61.81 2.29
N LYS A 135 3.34 -61.77 2.17
CA LYS A 135 4.11 -62.62 1.23
C LYS A 135 4.94 -63.74 1.89
N SER A 136 4.74 -64.03 3.18
CA SER A 136 5.45 -65.12 3.90
C SER A 136 4.56 -66.31 4.29
N GLU A 137 3.42 -66.54 3.64
CA GLU A 137 2.64 -67.77 3.80
C GLU A 137 2.10 -68.25 2.43
N ASN A 138 2.96 -68.92 1.66
CA ASN A 138 2.68 -70.14 0.90
C ASN A 138 3.97 -70.72 0.31
#